data_AF-A0A521SCV3-F1
#
_entry.id   AF-A0A521SCV3-F1
#
_cell.length_a   1.000
_cell.length_b   1.000
_cell.length_c   1.000
_cell.angle_alpha   90.00
_cell.angle_beta   90.00
_cell.angle_gamma   90.00
#
_symmetry.space_group_name_H-M   'P 1'
#
loop_
_entity.id
_entity.type
_entity.pdbx_description
1 polymer ?
#
loop_
_entity_poly.entity_id
_entity_poly.type
_entity_poly.pdbx_seq_one_letter_code
_entity_poly.pdbx_strand_id
1 'polypeptide(L)'
;MDNVEIEFRFVVTQIDPDFRRSPRVAIEQGYLESPPGTSLRVRISTDLQGTRNAVITRKAGRGLVREECEHAVSVEAAETLLRSCFAVLHKTRYAKDGWTVDVFDAPLPGLIIAEKELASEQAWTSLPPWIGKARDVTDSLTNLHLAYLVRDLAQDLPERPVRELLPTAMKRIVLTGGPCSGKSALMALLKKEFGAAVHCVPEVATTLIAQVGIRPSTEALAARRFQRVVARVQRSFEEASADQALRDGKRALLLDRGLMDNAAYLQGGVSELMEVLQSQTGHEFGQYDAVVWLCPPPPEIYARDRTNNPARAESYAEAVVRGTRVREAWADHPRLVCVEDTSWEDKVARVRRHVADLLG
;
A
#
# COMPACT_ATOMS: atom_id res chain seq x y z
N MET A 1 9.21 28.59 1.19
CA MET A 1 9.13 27.66 0.05
C MET A 1 9.89 26.44 0.50
N ASP A 2 9.18 25.45 1.02
CA ASP A 2 9.78 24.21 1.47
C ASP A 2 10.10 23.39 0.22
N ASN A 3 11.38 23.14 -0.04
CA ASN A 3 11.78 22.26 -1.13
C ASN A 3 11.29 20.86 -0.78
N VAL A 4 10.33 20.36 -1.57
CA VAL A 4 9.91 18.96 -1.50
C VAL A 4 11.02 18.13 -2.12
N GLU A 5 11.75 17.38 -1.31
CA GLU A 5 12.77 16.44 -1.77
C GLU A 5 12.17 15.02 -1.83
N ILE A 6 12.45 14.31 -2.92
CA ILE A 6 12.02 12.92 -3.16
C ILE A 6 13.16 12.00 -2.72
N GLU A 7 12.89 11.11 -1.77
CA GLU A 7 13.82 10.09 -1.31
C GLU A 7 13.65 8.81 -2.13
N PHE A 8 14.60 8.48 -3.00
CA PHE A 8 14.64 7.22 -3.72
C PHE A 8 15.31 6.14 -2.88
N ARG A 9 14.77 4.91 -2.90
CA ARG A 9 15.26 3.81 -2.07
C ARG A 9 15.41 2.50 -2.86
N PHE A 10 16.56 1.85 -2.72
CA PHE A 10 16.90 0.63 -3.44
C PHE A 10 17.43 -0.45 -2.50
N VAL A 11 16.97 -1.69 -2.65
CA VAL A 11 17.56 -2.86 -2.00
C VAL A 11 18.66 -3.40 -2.89
N VAL A 12 19.89 -3.38 -2.40
CA VAL A 12 21.08 -3.81 -3.15
C VAL A 12 21.63 -5.13 -2.63
N THR A 13 22.25 -5.92 -3.50
CA THR A 13 22.80 -7.23 -3.13
C THR A 13 24.18 -7.13 -2.48
N GLN A 14 24.93 -6.08 -2.79
CA GLN A 14 26.26 -5.80 -2.30
C GLN A 14 26.53 -4.30 -2.35
N ILE A 15 27.27 -3.81 -1.36
CA ILE A 15 27.80 -2.45 -1.36
C ILE A 15 29.08 -2.40 -2.19
N ASP A 16 29.24 -1.32 -2.96
CA ASP A 16 30.45 -1.08 -3.73
C ASP A 16 31.70 -0.98 -2.82
N PRO A 17 32.82 -1.65 -3.14
CA PRO A 17 34.02 -1.66 -2.30
C PRO A 17 34.61 -0.26 -2.03
N ASP A 18 34.52 0.67 -2.98
CA ASP A 18 34.99 2.03 -2.79
C ASP A 18 34.03 2.80 -1.88
N PHE A 19 32.73 2.49 -1.96
CA PHE A 19 31.73 3.09 -1.06
C PHE A 19 31.93 2.64 0.40
N ARG A 20 32.39 1.40 0.66
CA ARG A 20 32.72 0.91 2.02
C ARG A 20 33.82 1.72 2.72
N ARG A 21 34.61 2.49 1.98
CA ARG A 21 35.68 3.35 2.52
C ARG A 21 35.21 4.77 2.83
N SER A 22 33.96 5.09 2.54
CA SER A 22 33.37 6.41 2.76
C SER A 22 33.14 6.70 4.25
N PRO A 23 32.92 7.98 4.64
CA PRO A 23 32.46 8.32 5.97
C PRO A 23 31.29 7.45 6.40
N ARG A 24 31.33 6.97 7.64
CA ARG A 24 30.33 6.07 8.20
C ARG A 24 29.97 6.43 9.63
N VAL A 25 28.74 6.08 10.00
CA VAL A 25 28.18 6.25 11.34
C VAL A 25 27.45 4.97 11.73
N ALA A 26 27.65 4.51 12.95
CA ALA A 26 26.86 3.43 13.53
C ALA A 26 25.54 4.01 14.04
N ILE A 27 24.43 3.39 13.70
CA ILE A 27 23.09 3.86 14.04
C ILE A 27 22.34 2.74 14.76
N GLU A 28 21.82 3.10 15.94
CA GLU A 28 20.80 2.35 16.65
C GLU A 28 19.50 3.13 16.59
N GLN A 29 18.43 2.50 16.12
CA GLN A 29 17.14 3.17 15.97
C GLN A 29 15.99 2.27 16.40
N GLY A 30 15.03 2.84 17.14
CA GLY A 30 13.84 2.15 17.61
C GLY A 30 12.57 2.88 17.23
N TYR A 31 11.46 2.14 17.20
CA TYR A 31 10.14 2.65 16.84
C TYR A 31 9.16 2.46 18.00
N LEU A 32 8.45 3.54 18.31
CA LEU A 32 7.35 3.54 19.28
C LEU A 32 6.03 3.38 18.55
N GLU A 33 5.02 2.81 19.24
CA GLU A 33 3.66 2.73 18.72
C GLU A 33 3.12 4.14 18.43
N SER A 34 2.52 4.32 17.26
CA SER A 34 2.00 5.61 16.79
C SER A 34 0.70 5.46 16.02
N PRO A 35 -0.15 6.50 15.96
CA PRO A 35 -1.37 6.46 15.17
C PRO A 35 -1.11 6.13 13.69
N PRO A 36 -2.11 5.54 12.98
CA PRO A 36 -2.00 5.27 11.55
C PRO A 36 -1.57 6.50 10.73
N GLY A 37 -0.66 6.30 9.78
CA GLY A 37 -0.13 7.39 8.94
C GLY A 37 0.95 8.24 9.62
N THR A 38 1.43 7.85 10.80
CA THR A 38 2.55 8.49 11.49
C THR A 38 3.59 7.46 11.94
N SER A 39 4.84 7.89 12.11
CA SER A 39 5.90 7.09 12.72
C SER A 39 6.65 7.92 13.75
N LEU A 40 6.93 7.34 14.91
CA LEU A 40 7.78 7.94 15.94
C LEU A 40 9.06 7.09 16.10
N ARG A 41 10.20 7.66 15.74
CA ARG A 41 11.50 7.00 15.73
C ARG A 41 12.44 7.65 16.73
N VAL A 42 13.11 6.83 17.53
CA VAL A 42 14.25 7.24 18.36
C VAL A 42 15.52 6.77 17.66
N ARG A 43 16.53 7.63 17.51
CA ARG A 43 17.79 7.29 16.85
C ARG A 43 18.98 7.77 17.66
N ILE A 44 19.95 6.89 17.89
CA ILE A 44 21.28 7.21 18.41
C ILE A 44 22.28 6.95 17.27
N SER A 45 23.12 7.94 17.00
CA SER A 45 24.18 7.89 16.00
C SER A 45 25.54 8.01 16.67
N THR A 46 26.46 7.10 16.35
CA THR A 46 27.83 7.07 16.88
C THR A 46 28.84 7.20 15.74
N ASP A 47 29.64 8.26 15.73
CA ASP A 47 30.68 8.49 14.71
C ASP A 47 31.93 7.63 14.94
N LEU A 48 32.93 7.78 14.06
CA LEU A 48 34.19 7.03 14.14
C LEU A 48 35.07 7.41 15.36
N GLN A 49 34.85 8.60 15.92
CA GLN A 49 35.52 9.09 17.12
C GLN A 49 34.83 8.62 18.40
N GLY A 50 33.66 7.97 18.28
CA GLY A 50 32.85 7.50 19.41
C GLY A 50 31.88 8.55 19.95
N THR A 51 31.72 9.69 19.27
CA THR A 51 30.77 10.73 19.68
C THR A 51 29.35 10.25 19.40
N ARG A 52 28.49 10.34 20.41
CA ARG A 52 27.10 9.88 20.36
C ARG A 52 26.16 11.08 20.32
N ASN A 53 25.24 11.08 19.38
CA ASN A 53 24.16 12.06 19.27
C ASN A 53 22.83 11.33 19.17
N ALA A 54 21.77 11.91 19.74
CA ALA A 54 20.45 11.29 19.75
C ALA A 54 19.35 12.25 19.31
N VAL A 55 18.40 11.72 18.54
CA VAL A 55 17.25 12.46 18.04
C VAL A 55 15.98 11.63 18.15
N ILE A 56 14.86 12.31 18.36
CA ILE A 56 13.52 11.76 18.17
C ILE A 56 12.94 12.38 16.91
N THR A 57 12.49 11.55 15.99
CA THR A 57 11.88 11.95 14.73
C THR A 57 10.41 11.55 14.74
N ARG A 58 9.50 12.52 14.54
CA ARG A 58 8.12 12.24 14.13
C ARG A 58 8.01 12.47 12.64
N LYS A 59 7.61 11.44 11.89
CA LYS A 59 7.18 11.61 10.49
C LYS A 59 5.67 11.46 10.41
N ALA A 60 5.01 12.39 9.74
CA ALA A 60 3.57 12.37 9.51
C ALA A 60 3.28 12.79 8.06
N GLY A 61 2.32 12.15 7.41
CA GLY A 61 2.02 12.43 6.00
C GLY A 61 2.12 11.18 5.12
N ARG A 62 1.86 11.34 3.82
CA ARG A 62 1.53 10.22 2.93
C ARG A 62 2.19 10.33 1.57
N GLY A 63 2.45 9.19 0.94
CA GLY A 63 3.17 9.14 -0.32
C GLY A 63 4.61 9.62 -0.17
N LEU A 64 5.15 10.22 -1.23
CA LEU A 64 6.53 10.72 -1.30
C LEU A 64 6.76 11.99 -0.46
N VAL A 65 5.70 12.66 0.02
CA VAL A 65 5.80 13.92 0.77
C VAL A 65 5.33 13.73 2.21
N ARG A 66 6.25 13.87 3.17
CA ARG A 66 5.98 13.73 4.59
C ARG A 66 6.52 14.92 5.36
N GLU A 67 5.73 15.40 6.30
CA GLU A 67 6.21 16.30 7.35
C GLU A 67 7.13 15.50 8.28
N GLU A 68 8.34 16.02 8.48
CA GLU A 68 9.32 15.44 9.39
C GLU A 68 9.73 16.49 10.42
N CYS A 69 9.59 16.13 11.70
CA CYS A 69 10.05 16.94 12.81
C CYS A 69 11.10 16.15 13.59
N GLU A 70 12.32 16.68 13.65
CA GLU A 70 13.40 16.12 14.46
C GLU A 70 13.67 16.98 15.70
N HIS A 71 13.80 16.31 16.84
CA HIS A 71 14.14 16.93 18.12
C HIS A 71 15.37 16.25 18.70
N ALA A 72 16.42 17.05 18.95
CA ALA A 72 17.59 16.58 19.68
C ALA A 72 17.21 16.21 21.12
N VAL A 73 17.75 15.11 21.62
CA VAL A 73 17.57 14.62 22.98
C VAL A 73 18.90 14.17 23.57
N SER A 74 18.97 14.03 24.90
CA SER A 74 20.14 13.42 25.51
C SER A 74 20.23 11.94 25.12
N VAL A 75 21.46 11.43 25.07
CA VAL A 75 21.72 10.00 24.78
C VAL A 75 21.04 9.10 25.82
N GLU A 76 21.08 9.49 27.10
CA GLU A 76 20.42 8.76 28.19
C GLU A 76 18.89 8.67 28.04
N ALA A 77 18.25 9.76 27.60
CA ALA A 77 16.82 9.77 27.31
C ALA A 77 16.49 8.86 26.13
N ALA A 78 17.29 8.91 25.07
CA ALA A 78 17.11 8.05 23.90
C ALA A 78 17.31 6.56 24.25
N GLU A 79 18.33 6.20 25.02
CA GLU A 79 18.54 4.83 25.51
C GLU A 79 17.34 4.34 26.32
N THR A 80 16.74 5.21 27.12
CA THR A 80 15.53 4.89 27.88
C THR A 80 14.33 4.64 26.97
N LEU A 81 14.13 5.47 25.94
CA LEU A 81 13.03 5.29 25.00
C LEU A 81 13.23 4.08 24.08
N LEU A 82 14.47 3.76 23.71
CA LEU A 82 14.80 2.56 22.92
C LEU A 82 14.32 1.29 23.60
N ARG A 83 14.41 1.20 24.94
CA ARG A 83 13.88 0.05 25.71
C ARG A 83 12.36 -0.11 25.65
N SER A 84 11.65 0.97 25.30
CA SER A 84 10.18 0.97 25.14
C SER A 84 9.73 0.80 23.69
N CYS A 85 10.67 0.73 22.74
CA CYS A 85 10.35 0.55 21.34
C CYS A 85 9.88 -0.89 21.08
N PHE A 86 8.90 -1.06 20.19
CA PHE A 86 8.42 -2.38 19.82
C PHE A 86 9.42 -3.14 18.93
N ALA A 87 10.37 -2.43 18.33
CA ALA A 87 11.49 -2.98 17.57
C ALA A 87 12.68 -2.01 17.60
N VAL A 88 13.88 -2.57 17.62
CA VAL A 88 15.17 -1.85 17.53
C VAL A 88 15.97 -2.43 16.37
N LEU A 89 16.55 -1.57 15.56
CA LEU A 89 17.40 -1.92 14.43
C LEU A 89 18.79 -1.31 14.60
N HIS A 90 19.79 -2.09 14.21
CA HIS A 90 21.19 -1.67 14.17
C HIS A 90 21.66 -1.66 12.72
N LYS A 91 22.36 -0.60 12.33
CA LYS A 91 22.94 -0.46 11.00
C LYS A 91 24.19 0.39 11.01
N THR A 92 25.05 0.18 10.03
CA THR A 92 26.11 1.12 9.67
C THR A 92 25.69 1.89 8.42
N ARG A 93 25.60 3.22 8.52
CA ARG A 93 25.31 4.11 7.39
C ARG A 93 26.60 4.66 6.81
N TYR A 94 26.83 4.42 5.53
CA TYR A 94 27.90 5.02 4.73
C TYR A 94 27.33 6.18 3.92
N ALA A 95 28.08 7.28 3.76
CA ALA A 95 27.62 8.44 2.98
C ALA A 95 28.70 8.92 2.01
N LYS A 96 28.33 9.10 0.73
CA LYS A 96 29.22 9.61 -0.33
C LYS A 96 28.40 10.13 -1.51
N ASP A 97 28.78 11.29 -2.06
CA ASP A 97 28.19 11.88 -3.28
C ASP A 97 26.65 11.98 -3.27
N GLY A 98 26.08 12.38 -2.12
CA GLY A 98 24.63 12.51 -1.91
C GLY A 98 23.87 11.18 -1.78
N TRP A 99 24.58 10.04 -1.86
CA TRP A 99 24.02 8.74 -1.53
C TRP A 99 24.26 8.41 -0.06
N THR A 100 23.30 7.71 0.53
CA THR A 100 23.52 6.97 1.77
C THR A 100 23.30 5.48 1.53
N VAL A 101 24.13 4.64 2.15
CA VAL A 101 24.01 3.19 2.08
C VAL A 101 24.01 2.63 3.49
N ASP A 102 22.89 2.04 3.86
CA ASP A 102 22.69 1.37 5.13
C ASP A 102 22.99 -0.12 4.99
N VAL A 103 23.90 -0.62 5.82
CA VAL A 103 24.16 -2.05 6.00
C VAL A 103 23.60 -2.44 7.36
N PHE A 104 22.56 -3.28 7.38
CA PHE A 104 21.88 -3.70 8.59
C PHE A 104 22.58 -4.91 9.23
N ASP A 105 22.66 -4.86 10.55
CA ASP A 105 23.10 -5.97 11.40
C ASP A 105 21.91 -6.85 11.76
N ALA A 106 22.12 -7.82 12.67
CA ALA A 106 21.01 -8.59 13.23
C ALA A 106 19.96 -7.66 13.88
N PRO A 107 18.65 -7.97 13.76
CA PRO A 107 18.08 -9.20 13.20
C PRO A 107 17.79 -9.14 11.67
N LEU A 108 18.30 -8.14 10.96
CA LEU A 108 18.20 -8.03 9.49
C LEU A 108 19.56 -8.22 8.80
N PRO A 109 20.33 -9.28 9.12
CA PRO A 109 21.74 -9.36 8.73
C PRO A 109 21.89 -9.33 7.20
N GLY A 110 22.75 -8.44 6.73
CA GLY A 110 23.11 -8.35 5.31
C GLY A 110 22.04 -7.73 4.42
N LEU A 111 20.95 -7.18 5.00
CA LEU A 111 20.08 -6.27 4.26
C LEU A 111 20.87 -4.98 3.99
N ILE A 112 20.91 -4.57 2.72
CA ILE A 112 21.57 -3.33 2.30
C ILE A 112 20.57 -2.45 1.57
N ILE A 113 20.43 -1.22 2.03
CA ILE A 113 19.52 -0.23 1.44
C ILE A 113 20.33 0.99 1.02
N ALA A 114 20.20 1.37 -0.25
CA ALA A 114 20.74 2.62 -0.77
C ALA A 114 19.64 3.67 -0.89
N GLU A 115 19.89 4.87 -0.41
CA GLU A 115 18.97 6.00 -0.46
C GLU A 115 19.64 7.19 -1.17
N LYS A 116 18.86 7.94 -1.92
CA LYS A 116 19.29 9.21 -2.52
C LYS A 116 18.13 10.22 -2.52
N GLU A 117 18.42 11.39 -1.97
CA GLU A 117 17.51 12.53 -1.99
C GLU A 117 17.74 13.34 -3.26
N LEU A 118 16.65 13.68 -3.96
CA LEU A 118 16.67 14.50 -5.17
C LEU A 118 15.53 15.51 -5.13
N ALA A 119 15.74 16.66 -5.78
CA ALA A 119 14.71 17.69 -5.91
C ALA A 119 13.51 17.25 -6.78
N SER A 120 13.69 16.28 -7.69
CA SER A 120 12.62 15.72 -8.51
C SER A 120 13.05 14.39 -9.17
N GLU A 121 12.07 13.62 -9.68
CA GLU A 121 12.32 12.43 -10.50
C GLU A 121 13.12 12.72 -11.78
N GLN A 122 13.06 13.96 -12.29
CA GLN A 122 13.75 14.37 -13.52
C GLN A 122 15.21 14.76 -13.26
N ALA A 123 15.63 14.85 -12.00
CA ALA A 123 16.99 15.25 -11.61
C ALA A 123 18.03 14.12 -11.81
N TRP A 124 17.61 12.93 -12.23
CA TRP A 124 18.51 11.83 -12.52
C TRP A 124 19.40 12.12 -13.73
N THR A 125 20.72 12.12 -13.52
CA THR A 125 21.70 12.20 -14.61
C THR A 125 22.14 10.81 -15.08
N SER A 126 22.40 9.89 -14.15
CA SER A 126 22.63 8.46 -14.39
C SER A 126 22.59 7.69 -13.06
N LEU A 127 22.21 6.42 -13.10
CA LEU A 127 22.32 5.53 -11.95
C LEU A 127 23.71 4.88 -11.92
N PRO A 128 24.39 4.83 -10.76
CA PRO A 128 25.62 4.07 -10.63
C PRO A 128 25.44 2.59 -11.03
N PRO A 129 26.43 1.93 -11.65
CA PRO A 129 26.30 0.53 -12.09
C PRO A 129 25.87 -0.45 -10.98
N TRP A 130 26.27 -0.20 -9.74
CA TRP A 130 25.91 -1.03 -8.58
C TRP A 130 24.45 -0.86 -8.15
N ILE A 131 23.81 0.28 -8.46
CA ILE A 131 22.37 0.51 -8.27
C ILE A 131 21.55 -0.08 -9.42
N GLY A 132 22.07 -0.09 -10.66
CA GLY A 132 21.30 -0.55 -11.83
C GLY A 132 20.81 -2.01 -11.78
N LYS A 133 21.32 -2.83 -10.86
CA LYS A 133 20.87 -4.21 -10.60
C LYS A 133 20.02 -4.35 -9.33
N ALA A 134 19.73 -3.25 -8.65
CA ALA A 134 19.00 -3.22 -7.40
C ALA A 134 17.49 -3.36 -7.60
N ARG A 135 16.77 -3.78 -6.56
CA ARG A 135 15.31 -3.71 -6.54
C ARG A 135 14.90 -2.33 -6.04
N ASP A 136 14.19 -1.57 -6.86
CA ASP A 136 13.55 -0.31 -6.43
C ASP A 136 12.46 -0.61 -5.41
N VAL A 137 12.54 0.08 -4.27
CA VAL A 137 11.58 -0.04 -3.16
C VAL A 137 11.13 1.33 -2.65
N THR A 138 11.30 2.37 -3.46
CA THR A 138 11.01 3.78 -3.11
C THR A 138 9.65 3.95 -2.45
N ASP A 139 8.61 3.35 -3.03
CA ASP A 139 7.23 3.46 -2.52
C ASP A 139 6.76 2.27 -1.66
N SER A 140 7.56 1.21 -1.53
CA SER A 140 7.12 -0.06 -0.92
C SER A 140 7.82 -0.39 0.40
N LEU A 141 8.96 0.23 0.69
CA LEU A 141 9.74 -0.07 1.87
C LEU A 141 10.14 1.18 2.63
N THR A 142 9.60 1.32 3.84
CA THR A 142 9.98 2.36 4.79
C THR A 142 10.80 1.75 5.92
N ASN A 143 11.56 2.56 6.66
CA ASN A 143 12.22 2.06 7.86
C ASN A 143 11.23 1.54 8.93
N LEU A 144 9.97 2.04 8.94
CA LEU A 144 8.91 1.49 9.79
C LEU A 144 8.51 0.06 9.36
N HIS A 145 8.47 -0.22 8.05
CA HIS A 145 8.24 -1.59 7.56
C HIS A 145 9.34 -2.54 8.03
N LEU A 146 10.59 -2.09 8.07
CA LEU A 146 11.69 -2.89 8.62
C LEU A 146 11.52 -3.15 10.11
N ALA A 147 11.06 -2.16 10.88
CA ALA A 147 10.79 -2.31 12.30
C ALA A 147 9.69 -3.35 12.57
N TYR A 148 8.60 -3.33 11.80
CA TYR A 148 7.57 -4.37 11.90
C TYR A 148 8.09 -5.74 11.49
N LEU A 149 8.88 -5.82 10.41
CA LEU A 149 9.54 -7.08 10.05
C LEU A 149 10.41 -7.61 11.19
N VAL A 150 11.19 -6.77 11.87
CA VAL A 150 11.98 -7.18 13.04
C VAL A 150 11.10 -7.68 14.18
N ARG A 151 10.01 -6.98 14.48
CA ARG A 151 9.04 -7.41 15.50
C ARG A 151 8.48 -8.79 15.18
N ASP A 152 8.16 -9.02 13.92
CA ASP A 152 7.56 -10.28 13.46
C ASP A 152 8.60 -11.41 13.37
N LEU A 153 9.87 -11.09 13.09
CA LEU A 153 11.01 -12.01 13.08
C LEU A 153 11.55 -12.34 14.48
N ALA A 154 11.08 -11.67 15.55
CA ALA A 154 11.69 -11.69 16.88
C ALA A 154 11.80 -13.08 17.55
N GLN A 155 11.35 -14.16 16.90
CA GLN A 155 11.45 -15.53 17.37
C GLN A 155 12.14 -16.51 16.41
N ASP A 156 12.29 -16.19 15.11
CA ASP A 156 12.87 -17.09 14.11
C ASP A 156 13.64 -16.30 13.04
N LEU A 157 14.96 -16.52 12.95
CA LEU A 157 15.74 -16.01 11.82
C LEU A 157 15.34 -16.77 10.55
N PRO A 158 15.11 -16.07 9.43
CA PRO A 158 14.66 -16.73 8.22
C PRO A 158 15.77 -17.58 7.59
N GLU A 159 15.40 -18.75 7.08
CA GLU A 159 16.32 -19.62 6.30
C GLU A 159 16.79 -18.97 4.99
N ARG A 160 16.05 -17.96 4.52
CA ARG A 160 16.34 -17.21 3.29
C ARG A 160 16.88 -15.81 3.61
N PRO A 161 17.65 -15.19 2.70
CA PRO A 161 18.11 -13.81 2.88
C PRO A 161 16.95 -12.84 3.13
N VAL A 162 17.05 -12.01 4.16
CA VAL A 162 16.02 -11.04 4.58
C VAL A 162 15.51 -10.18 3.42
N ARG A 163 16.38 -9.83 2.46
CA ARG A 163 16.01 -9.07 1.26
C ARG A 163 14.89 -9.73 0.43
N GLU A 164 14.78 -11.06 0.47
CA GLU A 164 13.75 -11.84 -0.22
C GLU A 164 12.41 -11.85 0.52
N LEU A 165 12.40 -11.48 1.81
CA LEU A 165 11.18 -11.35 2.62
C LEU A 165 10.56 -9.96 2.52
N LEU A 166 11.33 -8.98 2.07
CA LEU A 166 10.84 -7.62 1.95
C LEU A 166 9.69 -7.56 0.93
N PRO A 167 8.64 -6.76 1.18
CA PRO A 167 7.49 -6.65 0.31
C PRO A 167 7.95 -6.36 -1.12
N THR A 168 7.68 -7.27 -2.03
CA THR A 168 7.62 -6.95 -3.46
C THR A 168 6.28 -6.28 -3.72
N ALA A 169 6.30 -5.10 -4.34
CA ALA A 169 5.08 -4.39 -4.70
C ALA A 169 4.21 -5.29 -5.60
N MET A 170 3.18 -5.89 -5.00
CA MET A 170 2.19 -6.68 -5.72
C MET A 170 1.26 -5.72 -6.44
N LYS A 171 1.14 -5.85 -7.77
CA LYS A 171 0.25 -5.00 -8.54
C LYS A 171 -1.18 -5.16 -8.05
N ARG A 172 -1.93 -4.09 -7.79
CA ARG A 172 -3.32 -4.14 -7.34
C ARG A 172 -4.27 -3.60 -8.41
N ILE A 173 -5.10 -4.47 -8.97
CA ILE A 173 -6.08 -4.14 -10.00
C ILE A 173 -7.47 -4.20 -9.38
N VAL A 174 -8.18 -3.07 -9.35
CA VAL A 174 -9.54 -2.98 -8.81
C VAL A 174 -10.55 -3.16 -9.94
N LEU A 175 -11.49 -4.09 -9.76
CA LEU A 175 -12.72 -4.16 -10.54
C LEU A 175 -13.87 -3.56 -9.72
N THR A 176 -14.43 -2.45 -10.18
CA THR A 176 -15.43 -1.66 -9.45
C THR A 176 -16.67 -1.37 -10.29
N GLY A 177 -17.72 -0.84 -9.67
CA GLY A 177 -18.97 -0.44 -10.33
C GLY A 177 -20.21 -0.71 -9.49
N GLY A 178 -21.36 -0.31 -10.03
CA GLY A 178 -22.66 -0.48 -9.37
C GLY A 178 -23.07 -1.95 -9.15
N PRO A 179 -24.12 -2.20 -8.35
CA PRO A 179 -24.78 -3.50 -8.29
C PRO A 179 -25.14 -4.01 -9.68
N CYS A 180 -25.10 -5.33 -9.88
CA CYS A 180 -25.40 -5.99 -11.16
C CYS A 180 -24.55 -5.57 -12.37
N SER A 181 -23.44 -4.83 -12.19
CA SER A 181 -22.54 -4.47 -13.30
C SER A 181 -21.73 -5.64 -13.90
N GLY A 182 -22.01 -6.88 -13.49
CA GLY A 182 -21.34 -8.08 -14.00
C GLY A 182 -19.99 -8.42 -13.34
N LYS A 183 -19.57 -7.69 -12.29
CA LYS A 183 -18.29 -7.89 -11.59
C LYS A 183 -18.02 -9.35 -11.24
N SER A 184 -18.92 -10.00 -10.50
CA SER A 184 -18.69 -11.37 -10.03
C SER A 184 -18.55 -12.39 -11.17
N ALA A 185 -19.27 -12.19 -12.27
CA ALA A 185 -19.14 -13.01 -13.48
C ALA A 185 -17.79 -12.76 -14.17
N LEU A 186 -17.37 -11.50 -14.27
CA LEU A 186 -16.07 -11.10 -14.81
C LEU A 186 -14.90 -11.61 -13.94
N MET A 187 -15.02 -11.54 -12.61
CA MET A 187 -14.07 -12.11 -11.66
C MET A 187 -13.90 -13.62 -11.88
N ALA A 188 -14.99 -14.35 -12.08
CA ALA A 188 -14.93 -15.79 -12.36
C ALA A 188 -14.22 -16.09 -13.69
N LEU A 189 -14.48 -15.31 -14.74
CA LEU A 189 -13.82 -15.44 -16.04
C LEU A 189 -12.32 -15.13 -15.95
N LEU A 190 -11.95 -14.01 -15.32
CA LEU A 190 -10.56 -13.60 -15.14
C LEU A 190 -9.80 -14.57 -14.25
N LYS A 191 -10.44 -15.14 -13.22
CA LYS A 191 -9.84 -16.20 -12.39
C LYS A 191 -9.56 -17.46 -13.20
N LYS A 192 -10.46 -17.85 -14.11
CA LYS A 192 -10.27 -19.02 -14.97
C LYS A 192 -9.11 -18.83 -15.95
N GLU A 193 -8.98 -17.63 -16.51
CA GLU A 193 -7.98 -17.32 -17.53
C GLU A 193 -6.61 -16.95 -16.96
N PHE A 194 -6.58 -16.00 -16.03
CA PHE A 194 -5.36 -15.43 -15.46
C PHE A 194 -5.01 -16.02 -14.09
N GLY A 195 -5.73 -17.02 -13.58
CA GLY A 195 -5.54 -17.55 -12.21
C GLY A 195 -4.13 -18.07 -11.93
N ALA A 196 -3.34 -18.42 -12.95
CA ALA A 196 -1.93 -18.73 -12.81
C ALA A 196 -1.09 -17.49 -12.43
N ALA A 197 -1.47 -16.29 -12.90
CA ALA A 197 -0.78 -15.03 -12.73
C ALA A 197 -1.41 -14.08 -11.70
N VAL A 198 -2.68 -14.25 -11.34
CA VAL A 198 -3.39 -13.36 -10.40
C VAL A 198 -3.97 -14.08 -9.19
N HIS A 199 -4.03 -13.38 -8.06
CA HIS A 199 -4.78 -13.79 -6.88
C HIS A 199 -6.03 -12.92 -6.75
N CYS A 200 -7.21 -13.52 -6.68
CA CYS A 200 -8.48 -12.79 -6.61
C CYS A 200 -8.88 -12.55 -5.16
N VAL A 201 -9.19 -11.29 -4.81
CA VAL A 201 -9.69 -10.88 -3.49
C VAL A 201 -11.19 -10.60 -3.59
N PRO A 202 -12.04 -11.26 -2.78
CA PRO A 202 -13.50 -11.08 -2.83
C PRO A 202 -13.96 -9.76 -2.19
N GLU A 203 -15.20 -9.37 -2.48
CA GLU A 203 -15.82 -8.18 -1.89
C GLU A 203 -16.02 -8.34 -0.38
N VAL A 204 -15.27 -7.56 0.40
CA VAL A 204 -15.27 -7.61 1.87
C VAL A 204 -16.63 -7.26 2.47
N ALA A 205 -17.34 -6.27 1.93
CA ALA A 205 -18.66 -5.89 2.40
C ALA A 205 -19.65 -7.08 2.31
N THR A 206 -19.62 -7.83 1.20
CA THR A 206 -20.45 -9.01 1.02
C THR A 206 -20.09 -10.11 2.01
N THR A 207 -18.79 -10.35 2.27
CA THR A 207 -18.34 -11.27 3.32
C THR A 207 -18.89 -10.89 4.70
N LEU A 208 -18.74 -9.63 5.12
CA LEU A 208 -19.21 -9.16 6.43
C LEU A 208 -20.74 -9.26 6.57
N ILE A 209 -21.49 -8.90 5.53
CA ILE A 209 -22.95 -8.88 5.56
C ILE A 209 -23.54 -10.28 5.47
N ALA A 210 -23.11 -11.06 4.48
CA ALA A 210 -23.75 -12.34 4.15
C ALA A 210 -23.18 -13.51 4.96
N GLN A 211 -21.88 -13.53 5.24
CA GLN A 211 -21.23 -14.66 5.92
C GLN A 211 -21.11 -14.43 7.43
N VAL A 212 -20.79 -13.21 7.86
CA VAL A 212 -20.64 -12.87 9.29
C VAL A 212 -21.94 -12.35 9.91
N GLY A 213 -22.84 -11.78 9.11
CA GLY A 213 -24.12 -11.23 9.58
C GLY A 213 -24.03 -9.80 10.14
N ILE A 214 -22.92 -9.09 9.90
CA ILE A 214 -22.73 -7.68 10.31
C ILE A 214 -23.42 -6.79 9.28
N ARG A 215 -24.55 -6.20 9.67
CA ARG A 215 -25.39 -5.41 8.74
C ARG A 215 -25.03 -3.91 8.78
N PRO A 216 -25.09 -3.21 7.64
CA PRO A 216 -24.96 -1.77 7.61
C PRO A 216 -26.16 -1.09 8.30
N SER A 217 -25.94 0.10 8.86
CA SER A 217 -26.98 0.94 9.45
C SER A 217 -27.19 2.18 8.58
N THR A 218 -28.41 2.72 8.60
CA THR A 218 -28.77 4.00 7.96
C THR A 218 -28.46 5.21 8.84
N GLU A 219 -28.20 5.01 10.13
CA GLU A 219 -27.76 6.06 11.04
C GLU A 219 -26.32 6.50 10.69
N ALA A 220 -26.09 7.80 10.53
CA ALA A 220 -24.83 8.34 10.03
C ALA A 220 -23.59 7.87 10.82
N LEU A 221 -23.63 7.93 12.16
CA LEU A 221 -22.51 7.50 12.98
C LEU A 221 -22.25 5.99 12.87
N ALA A 222 -23.30 5.18 12.83
CA ALA A 222 -23.21 3.74 12.67
C ALA A 222 -22.70 3.35 11.27
N ALA A 223 -23.11 4.07 10.22
CA ALA A 223 -22.59 3.92 8.87
C ALA A 223 -21.09 4.22 8.81
N ARG A 224 -20.62 5.32 9.41
CA ARG A 224 -19.18 5.65 9.52
C ARG A 224 -18.39 4.56 10.23
N ARG A 225 -18.93 4.01 11.34
CA ARG A 225 -18.30 2.90 12.07
C ARG A 225 -18.22 1.64 11.21
N PHE A 226 -19.29 1.31 10.49
CA PHE A 226 -19.32 0.17 9.58
C PHE A 226 -18.27 0.31 8.46
N GLN A 227 -18.19 1.47 7.81
CA GLN A 227 -17.19 1.71 6.76
C GLN A 227 -15.76 1.63 7.29
N ARG A 228 -15.51 2.05 8.53
CA ARG A 228 -14.19 1.86 9.18
C ARG A 228 -13.85 0.38 9.36
N VAL A 229 -14.83 -0.46 9.71
CA VAL A 229 -14.63 -1.91 9.83
C VAL A 229 -14.36 -2.52 8.45
N VAL A 230 -15.18 -2.21 7.45
CA VAL A 230 -14.98 -2.67 6.06
C VAL A 230 -13.58 -2.33 5.58
N ALA A 231 -13.13 -1.08 5.77
CA ALA A 231 -11.81 -0.65 5.35
C ALA A 231 -10.66 -1.40 6.03
N ARG A 232 -10.76 -1.65 7.34
CA ARG A 232 -9.75 -2.43 8.09
C ARG A 232 -9.67 -3.86 7.59
N VAL A 233 -10.82 -4.53 7.45
CA VAL A 233 -10.88 -5.91 6.97
C VAL A 233 -10.39 -6.00 5.53
N GLN A 234 -10.74 -5.02 4.69
CA GLN A 234 -10.28 -4.97 3.30
C GLN A 234 -8.76 -4.84 3.21
N ARG A 235 -8.13 -3.94 3.99
CA ARG A 235 -6.66 -3.84 4.03
C ARG A 235 -6.01 -5.16 4.46
N SER A 236 -6.53 -5.80 5.51
CA SER A 236 -6.01 -7.09 5.96
C SER A 236 -6.18 -8.21 4.91
N PHE A 237 -7.28 -8.21 4.15
CA PHE A 237 -7.47 -9.14 3.04
C PHE A 237 -6.46 -8.88 1.92
N GLU A 238 -6.31 -7.62 1.50
CA GLU A 238 -5.35 -7.22 0.46
C GLU A 238 -3.91 -7.57 0.86
N GLU A 239 -3.52 -7.34 2.11
CA GLU A 239 -2.19 -7.69 2.65
C GLU A 239 -1.95 -9.20 2.67
N ALA A 240 -2.84 -9.97 3.30
CA ALA A 240 -2.70 -11.43 3.36
C ALA A 240 -2.72 -12.09 1.98
N SER A 241 -3.55 -11.56 1.06
CA SER A 241 -3.60 -12.01 -0.33
C SER A 241 -2.34 -11.65 -1.09
N ALA A 242 -1.71 -10.49 -0.84
CA ALA A 242 -0.42 -10.13 -1.45
C ALA A 242 0.66 -11.13 -1.03
N ASP A 243 0.75 -11.45 0.26
CA ASP A 243 1.73 -12.41 0.76
C ASP A 243 1.54 -13.81 0.15
N GLN A 244 0.29 -14.27 0.09
CA GLN A 244 -0.03 -15.55 -0.55
C GLN A 244 0.29 -15.54 -2.04
N ALA A 245 -0.08 -14.48 -2.74
CA ALA A 245 0.19 -14.29 -4.16
C ALA A 245 1.70 -14.36 -4.46
N LEU A 246 2.53 -13.74 -3.62
CA LEU A 246 3.98 -13.81 -3.74
C LEU A 246 4.53 -15.22 -3.54
N ARG A 247 4.06 -15.95 -2.52
CA ARG A 247 4.44 -17.36 -2.30
C ARG A 247 4.08 -18.25 -3.49
N ASP A 248 2.94 -17.97 -4.13
CA ASP A 248 2.45 -18.74 -5.28
C ASP A 248 3.04 -18.25 -6.62
N GLY A 249 3.99 -17.31 -6.61
CA GLY A 249 4.62 -16.76 -7.82
C GLY A 249 3.67 -15.95 -8.72
N LYS A 250 2.60 -15.40 -8.16
CA LYS A 250 1.65 -14.52 -8.87
C LYS A 250 2.26 -13.13 -9.09
N ARG A 251 1.71 -12.42 -10.07
CA ARG A 251 2.16 -11.10 -10.51
C ARG A 251 1.25 -9.95 -10.05
N ALA A 252 -0.02 -10.22 -9.74
CA ALA A 252 -0.97 -9.20 -9.32
C ALA A 252 -2.09 -9.73 -8.40
N LEU A 253 -2.71 -8.81 -7.66
CA LEU A 253 -4.03 -8.97 -7.06
C LEU A 253 -5.11 -8.43 -7.99
N LEU A 254 -6.23 -9.16 -8.06
CA LEU A 254 -7.46 -8.71 -8.70
C LEU A 254 -8.53 -8.55 -7.61
N LEU A 255 -8.95 -7.31 -7.35
CA LEU A 255 -9.80 -6.93 -6.22
C LEU A 255 -11.25 -6.73 -6.69
N ASP A 256 -12.20 -7.42 -6.07
CA ASP A 256 -13.63 -7.11 -6.23
C ASP A 256 -13.97 -5.94 -5.29
N ARG A 257 -13.87 -4.72 -5.85
CA ARG A 257 -13.88 -3.39 -5.21
C ARG A 257 -12.62 -2.97 -4.46
N GLY A 258 -12.36 -1.67 -4.47
CA GLY A 258 -11.28 -1.02 -3.72
C GLY A 258 -11.84 -0.13 -2.60
N LEU A 259 -10.98 0.42 -1.75
CA LEU A 259 -11.39 1.21 -0.58
C LEU A 259 -12.25 2.44 -0.93
N MET A 260 -12.02 3.07 -2.08
CA MET A 260 -12.77 4.27 -2.47
C MET A 260 -14.23 3.98 -2.84
N ASP A 261 -14.59 2.72 -3.14
CA ASP A 261 -15.99 2.32 -3.33
C ASP A 261 -16.85 2.65 -2.09
N ASN A 262 -16.24 2.63 -0.90
CA ASN A 262 -16.92 2.91 0.36
C ASN A 262 -17.49 4.34 0.43
N ALA A 263 -16.94 5.28 -0.35
CA ALA A 263 -17.44 6.65 -0.42
C ALA A 263 -18.88 6.70 -0.94
N ALA A 264 -19.28 5.78 -1.82
CA ALA A 264 -20.64 5.75 -2.36
C ALA A 264 -21.72 5.45 -1.30
N TYR A 265 -21.31 4.88 -0.17
CA TYR A 265 -22.16 4.50 0.96
C TYR A 265 -22.17 5.53 2.10
N LEU A 266 -21.44 6.64 1.95
CA LEU A 266 -21.37 7.75 2.90
C LEU A 266 -22.10 8.97 2.33
N GLN A 267 -22.71 9.78 3.20
CA GLN A 267 -23.47 10.95 2.75
C GLN A 267 -22.53 12.04 2.22
N GLY A 268 -21.40 12.26 2.91
CA GLY A 268 -20.35 13.20 2.53
C GLY A 268 -19.33 12.65 1.54
N GLY A 269 -19.58 11.47 0.93
CA GLY A 269 -18.78 10.93 -0.16
C GLY A 269 -17.30 10.74 0.20
N VAL A 270 -16.42 11.16 -0.72
CA VAL A 270 -14.95 11.02 -0.57
C VAL A 270 -14.43 11.77 0.64
N SER A 271 -14.88 13.01 0.88
CA SER A 271 -14.43 13.82 2.01
C SER A 271 -14.73 13.12 3.35
N GLU A 272 -15.95 12.61 3.51
CA GLU A 272 -16.32 11.85 4.70
C GLU A 272 -15.54 10.53 4.82
N LEU A 273 -15.31 9.83 3.71
CA LEU A 273 -14.47 8.62 3.71
C LEU A 273 -13.06 8.91 4.21
N MET A 274 -12.44 10.00 3.75
CA MET A 274 -11.09 10.38 4.17
C MET A 274 -11.03 10.63 5.68
N GLU A 275 -12.03 11.26 6.27
CA GLU A 275 -12.11 11.39 7.74
C GLU A 275 -12.24 10.02 8.44
N VAL A 276 -13.07 9.13 7.90
CA VAL A 276 -13.29 7.78 8.47
C VAL A 276 -12.03 6.94 8.44
N LEU A 277 -11.28 6.99 7.34
CA LEU A 277 -10.01 6.30 7.14
C LEU A 277 -8.85 6.98 7.87
N GLN A 278 -9.06 8.22 8.34
CA GLN A 278 -7.99 9.14 8.72
C GLN A 278 -6.96 9.17 7.58
N SER A 279 -7.45 9.39 6.36
CA SER A 279 -6.71 9.34 5.10
C SER A 279 -6.72 10.59 4.22
N GLN A 280 -5.95 10.57 3.13
CA GLN A 280 -6.05 11.53 2.02
C GLN A 280 -6.15 10.75 0.70
N THR A 281 -6.86 11.32 -0.25
CA THR A 281 -7.21 10.66 -1.52
C THR A 281 -5.98 10.19 -2.30
N GLY A 282 -4.94 11.02 -2.41
CA GLY A 282 -3.72 10.66 -3.14
C GLY A 282 -3.01 9.42 -2.58
N HIS A 283 -3.10 9.19 -1.26
CA HIS A 283 -2.57 7.97 -0.66
C HIS A 283 -3.40 6.76 -1.03
N GLU A 284 -4.71 6.82 -0.84
CA GLU A 284 -5.58 5.68 -1.14
C GLU A 284 -5.54 5.33 -2.64
N PHE A 285 -5.38 6.31 -3.54
CA PHE A 285 -5.14 6.06 -4.95
C PHE A 285 -3.79 5.40 -5.21
N GLY A 286 -2.71 5.87 -4.55
CA GLY A 286 -1.38 5.29 -4.70
C GLY A 286 -1.27 3.81 -4.28
N GLN A 287 -2.26 3.29 -3.55
CA GLN A 287 -2.32 1.87 -3.21
C GLN A 287 -2.75 0.98 -4.39
N TYR A 288 -3.37 1.55 -5.42
CA TYR A 288 -3.96 0.81 -6.53
C TYR A 288 -3.25 1.13 -7.86
N ASP A 289 -2.88 0.07 -8.59
CA ASP A 289 -2.21 0.25 -9.87
C ASP A 289 -3.20 0.58 -10.98
N ALA A 290 -4.38 -0.01 -10.94
CA ALA A 290 -5.40 0.26 -11.93
C ALA A 290 -6.79 0.10 -11.34
N VAL A 291 -7.73 0.86 -11.88
CA VAL A 291 -9.13 0.80 -11.49
C VAL A 291 -9.96 0.65 -12.74
N VAL A 292 -10.78 -0.40 -12.81
CA VAL A 292 -11.67 -0.68 -13.92
C VAL A 292 -13.10 -0.54 -13.42
N TRP A 293 -13.76 0.55 -13.81
CA TRP A 293 -15.15 0.79 -13.48
C TRP A 293 -16.06 0.18 -14.54
N LEU A 294 -17.06 -0.58 -14.08
CA LEU A 294 -18.06 -1.22 -14.93
C LEU A 294 -19.40 -0.49 -14.84
N CYS A 295 -19.89 -0.03 -16.00
CA CYS A 295 -21.23 0.54 -16.11
C CYS A 295 -22.31 -0.49 -15.70
N PRO A 296 -23.34 -0.09 -14.94
CA PRO A 296 -24.54 -0.91 -14.73
C PRO A 296 -25.18 -1.31 -16.08
N PRO A 297 -25.80 -2.51 -16.18
CA PRO A 297 -26.44 -2.93 -17.41
C PRO A 297 -27.76 -2.16 -17.63
N PRO A 298 -28.32 -2.19 -18.85
CA PRO A 298 -29.65 -1.66 -19.14
C PRO A 298 -30.75 -2.21 -18.19
N PRO A 299 -31.87 -1.46 -18.00
CA PRO A 299 -32.93 -1.81 -17.06
C PRO A 299 -33.49 -3.22 -17.25
N GLU A 300 -33.61 -3.68 -18.50
CA GLU A 300 -34.18 -4.99 -18.86
C GLU A 300 -33.28 -6.13 -18.36
N ILE A 301 -31.97 -5.98 -18.55
CA ILE A 301 -30.96 -6.93 -18.09
C ILE A 301 -30.87 -6.89 -16.56
N TYR A 302 -30.92 -5.69 -15.97
CA TYR A 302 -30.93 -5.55 -14.50
C TYR A 302 -32.11 -6.27 -13.86
N ALA A 303 -33.32 -6.09 -14.42
CA ALA A 303 -34.53 -6.73 -13.91
C ALA A 303 -34.44 -8.26 -13.96
N ARG A 304 -33.90 -8.82 -15.06
CA ARG A 304 -33.66 -10.26 -15.22
C ARG A 304 -32.62 -10.78 -14.22
N ASP A 305 -31.49 -10.10 -14.06
CA ASP A 305 -30.37 -10.65 -13.29
C ASP A 305 -30.56 -10.44 -11.77
N ARG A 306 -31.40 -9.47 -11.36
CA ARG A 306 -31.78 -9.26 -9.95
C ARG A 306 -32.49 -10.48 -9.35
N THR A 307 -33.27 -11.24 -10.13
CA THR A 307 -34.01 -12.40 -9.61
C THR A 307 -33.09 -13.53 -9.13
N ASN A 308 -31.83 -13.53 -9.56
CA ASN A 308 -30.84 -14.55 -9.19
C ASN A 308 -30.11 -14.24 -7.88
N ASN A 309 -30.38 -13.11 -7.22
CA ASN A 309 -29.78 -12.77 -5.93
C ASN A 309 -30.79 -12.06 -4.99
N PRO A 310 -31.60 -12.82 -4.22
CA PRO A 310 -32.64 -12.28 -3.34
C PRO A 310 -32.11 -11.43 -2.16
N ALA A 311 -30.79 -11.38 -1.93
CA ALA A 311 -30.18 -10.50 -0.94
C ALA A 311 -30.10 -9.03 -1.39
N ARG A 312 -30.48 -8.70 -2.64
CA ARG A 312 -30.38 -7.35 -3.23
C ARG A 312 -31.74 -6.65 -3.23
N ALA A 313 -31.92 -5.72 -2.30
CA ALA A 313 -33.18 -4.98 -2.11
C ALA A 313 -33.33 -3.71 -2.96
N GLU A 314 -32.28 -3.27 -3.67
CA GLU A 314 -32.25 -1.96 -4.34
C GLU A 314 -32.93 -1.94 -5.73
N SER A 315 -33.56 -0.81 -6.04
CA SER A 315 -34.15 -0.49 -7.35
C SER A 315 -33.06 -0.21 -8.38
N TYR A 316 -33.43 -0.28 -9.67
CA TYR A 316 -32.51 0.07 -10.76
C TYR A 316 -31.96 1.49 -10.64
N ALA A 317 -32.82 2.46 -10.30
CA ALA A 317 -32.42 3.84 -10.10
C ALA A 317 -31.38 3.99 -8.97
N GLU A 318 -31.57 3.29 -7.85
CA GLU A 318 -30.60 3.28 -6.75
C GLU A 318 -29.26 2.64 -7.17
N ALA A 319 -29.30 1.56 -7.96
CA ALA A 319 -28.09 0.91 -8.48
C ALA A 319 -27.30 1.80 -9.43
N VAL A 320 -28.00 2.58 -10.28
CA VAL A 320 -27.37 3.58 -11.17
C VAL A 320 -26.74 4.70 -10.34
N VAL A 321 -27.49 5.29 -9.40
CA VAL A 321 -26.97 6.36 -8.51
C VAL A 321 -25.73 5.89 -7.75
N ARG A 322 -25.76 4.67 -7.21
CA ARG A 322 -24.60 4.07 -6.55
C ARG A 322 -23.43 3.86 -7.51
N GLY A 323 -23.70 3.35 -8.71
CA GLY A 323 -22.68 3.18 -9.75
C GLY A 323 -21.98 4.49 -10.13
N THR A 324 -22.75 5.57 -10.26
CA THR A 324 -22.24 6.91 -10.52
C THR A 324 -21.38 7.43 -9.37
N ARG A 325 -21.86 7.31 -8.13
CA ARG A 325 -21.08 7.72 -6.94
C ARG A 325 -19.76 6.98 -6.81
N VAL A 326 -19.75 5.68 -7.13
CA VAL A 326 -18.51 4.90 -7.17
C VAL A 326 -17.57 5.43 -8.25
N ARG A 327 -18.09 5.74 -9.46
CA ARG A 327 -17.27 6.33 -10.53
C ARG A 327 -16.65 7.67 -10.10
N GLU A 328 -17.45 8.53 -9.48
CA GLU A 328 -17.01 9.84 -8.98
C GLU A 328 -15.94 9.70 -7.90
N ALA A 329 -16.06 8.70 -7.01
CA ALA A 329 -15.06 8.46 -5.97
C ALA A 329 -13.67 8.08 -6.51
N TRP A 330 -13.61 7.58 -7.75
CA TRP A 330 -12.38 7.19 -8.44
C TRP A 330 -11.97 8.18 -9.53
N ALA A 331 -12.72 9.27 -9.77
CA ALA A 331 -12.58 10.10 -10.97
C ALA A 331 -11.16 10.67 -11.18
N ASP A 332 -10.47 11.00 -10.09
CA ASP A 332 -9.12 11.58 -10.11
C ASP A 332 -8.00 10.52 -10.07
N HIS A 333 -8.34 9.22 -10.11
CA HIS A 333 -7.34 8.15 -10.13
C HIS A 333 -6.62 8.12 -11.50
N PRO A 334 -5.27 8.16 -11.54
CA PRO A 334 -4.51 8.39 -12.78
C PRO A 334 -4.66 7.26 -13.81
N ARG A 335 -5.06 6.06 -13.38
CA ARG A 335 -5.26 4.88 -14.21
C ARG A 335 -6.67 4.29 -14.07
N LEU A 336 -7.69 5.16 -14.07
CA LEU A 336 -9.11 4.76 -14.15
C LEU A 336 -9.50 4.44 -15.59
N VAL A 337 -10.10 3.26 -15.81
CA VAL A 337 -10.72 2.85 -17.07
C VAL A 337 -12.22 2.67 -16.87
N CYS A 338 -13.01 3.46 -17.60
CA CYS A 338 -14.46 3.35 -17.62
C CYS A 338 -14.90 2.43 -18.77
N VAL A 339 -15.52 1.30 -18.42
CA VAL A 339 -16.14 0.39 -19.40
C VAL A 339 -17.63 0.71 -19.48
N GLU A 340 -17.95 1.57 -20.45
CA GLU A 340 -19.31 2.05 -20.75
C GLU A 340 -20.24 0.94 -21.27
N ASP A 341 -21.53 1.27 -21.37
CA ASP A 341 -22.59 0.35 -21.79
C ASP A 341 -22.32 -0.22 -23.20
N THR A 342 -22.03 -1.51 -23.23
CA THR A 342 -21.65 -2.30 -24.41
C THR A 342 -22.15 -3.72 -24.23
N SER A 343 -22.05 -4.55 -25.28
CA SER A 343 -22.37 -5.98 -25.15
C SER A 343 -21.53 -6.64 -24.05
N TRP A 344 -22.03 -7.74 -23.48
CA TRP A 344 -21.30 -8.49 -22.46
C TRP A 344 -19.93 -8.96 -22.99
N GLU A 345 -19.89 -9.40 -24.24
CA GLU A 345 -18.69 -9.85 -24.94
C GLU A 345 -17.66 -8.72 -25.07
N ASP A 346 -18.10 -7.52 -25.47
CA ASP A 346 -17.23 -6.35 -25.58
C ASP A 346 -16.70 -5.92 -24.22
N LYS A 347 -17.56 -5.92 -23.21
CA LYS A 347 -17.20 -5.61 -21.83
C LYS A 347 -16.13 -6.55 -21.31
N VAL A 348 -16.30 -7.86 -21.51
CA VAL A 348 -15.30 -8.88 -21.16
C VAL A 348 -14.01 -8.66 -21.94
N ALA A 349 -14.07 -8.43 -23.25
CA ALA A 349 -12.89 -8.24 -24.09
C ALA A 349 -12.07 -7.01 -23.66
N ARG A 350 -12.72 -5.89 -23.33
CA ARG A 350 -12.06 -4.66 -22.85
C ARG A 350 -11.35 -4.87 -21.52
N VAL A 351 -12.03 -5.48 -20.54
CA VAL A 351 -11.42 -5.73 -19.22
C VAL A 351 -10.27 -6.73 -19.35
N ARG A 352 -10.43 -7.81 -20.13
CA ARG A 352 -9.37 -8.80 -20.38
C ARG A 352 -8.12 -8.17 -20.97
N ARG A 353 -8.27 -7.32 -21.99
CA ARG A 353 -7.15 -6.59 -22.60
C ARG A 353 -6.41 -5.75 -21.56
N HIS A 354 -7.14 -4.97 -20.77
CA HIS A 354 -6.53 -4.12 -19.76
C HIS A 354 -5.79 -4.89 -18.67
N VAL A 355 -6.37 -6.01 -18.20
CA VAL A 355 -5.71 -6.91 -17.24
C VAL A 355 -4.47 -7.53 -17.86
N ALA A 356 -4.52 -7.98 -19.12
CA ALA A 356 -3.37 -8.53 -19.81
C ALA A 356 -2.22 -7.51 -19.94
N ASP A 357 -2.53 -6.29 -20.40
CA ASP A 357 -1.55 -5.20 -20.56
C ASP A 357 -0.83 -4.88 -19.24
N LEU A 358 -1.55 -4.91 -18.11
CA LEU A 358 -0.99 -4.66 -16.78
C LEU A 358 -0.11 -5.80 -16.28
N LEU A 359 -0.39 -7.03 -16.69
CA LEU A 359 0.39 -8.20 -16.29
C LEU A 359 1.71 -8.30 -17.07
N GLY A 360 1.78 -7.74 -18.27
CA GLY A 360 2.86 -7.97 -19.22
C GLY A 360 2.63 -9.30 -19.92
#